data_AF-A0A6N9P6E2-F1
#
_entry.id   AF-A0A6N9P6E2-F1
#
_cell.length_a   1.000
_cell.length_b   1.000
_cell.length_c   1.000
_cell.angle_alpha   90.00
_cell.angle_beta   90.00
_cell.angle_gamma   90.00
#
_symmetry.space_group_name_H-M   'P 1'
#
loop_
_entity.id
_entity.type
_entity.pdbx_description
1 polymer ?
#
loop_
_entity_poly.entity_id
_entity_poly.type
_entity_poly.pdbx_seq_one_letter_code
_entity_poly.pdbx_strand_id
1 'polypeptide(L)'
;MSRQDPDFSYFNEDGKLVTGAAATVHEIYTVHGGVAEYNDYIGETYIKEFVREHSEILQRGIEVESRRKKLRVISNDKRKLG
;
A
#
# COMPACT_ATOMS: atom_id res chain seq x y z
N MET A 1 -14.82 -8.08 -7.87
CA MET A 1 -15.54 -7.21 -6.92
C MET A 1 -15.99 -5.98 -7.68
N SER A 2 -17.28 -5.63 -7.68
CA SER A 2 -17.71 -4.35 -8.26
C SER A 2 -17.08 -3.23 -7.43
N ARG A 3 -16.41 -2.26 -8.06
CA ARG A 3 -16.00 -1.04 -7.37
C ARG A 3 -17.29 -0.37 -6.87
N GLN A 4 -17.54 -0.42 -5.57
CA GLN A 4 -18.40 0.57 -4.95
C GLN A 4 -17.60 1.85 -4.92
N ASP A 5 -18.17 2.92 -5.45
CA ASP A 5 -17.60 4.25 -5.25
C ASP A 5 -17.58 4.53 -3.74
N PRO A 6 -16.50 5.15 -3.22
CA PRO A 6 -16.42 5.49 -1.81
C PRO A 6 -17.56 6.45 -1.44
N ASP A 7 -18.29 6.12 -0.38
CA ASP A 7 -19.32 6.99 0.17
C ASP A 7 -18.71 7.88 1.25
N PHE A 8 -18.51 9.17 0.92
CA PHE A 8 -17.99 10.18 1.83
C PHE A 8 -19.08 10.91 2.63
N SER A 9 -20.32 10.41 2.60
CA SER A 9 -21.44 11.10 3.22
C SER A 9 -21.23 11.31 4.73
N TYR A 10 -21.53 12.53 5.21
CA TYR A 10 -21.38 12.91 6.61
C TYR A 10 -22.52 13.83 7.07
N PHE A 11 -22.76 13.90 8.38
CA PHE A 11 -23.66 14.90 8.96
C PHE A 11 -22.87 16.15 9.35
N ASN A 12 -23.31 17.32 8.88
CA ASN A 12 -22.68 18.59 9.26
C ASN A 12 -23.11 19.04 10.67
N GLU A 13 -22.58 20.17 11.13
CA GLU A 13 -22.87 20.75 12.46
C GLU A 13 -24.37 21.06 12.67
N ASP A 14 -25.12 21.30 11.60
CA ASP A 14 -26.57 21.52 11.64
C ASP A 14 -27.38 20.21 11.67
N GLY A 15 -26.71 19.05 11.68
CA GLY A 15 -27.34 17.74 11.59
C GLY A 15 -27.88 17.41 10.18
N LYS A 16 -27.47 18.16 9.16
CA LYS A 16 -27.85 17.91 7.76
C LYS A 16 -26.90 16.89 7.14
N LEU A 17 -27.47 15.89 6.47
CA LEU A 17 -26.70 14.93 5.68
C LEU A 17 -26.13 15.61 4.42
N VAL A 18 -24.82 15.57 4.28
CA VAL A 18 -24.06 16.01 3.11
C VAL A 18 -23.61 14.76 2.36
N THR A 19 -23.93 14.68 1.06
CA THR A 19 -23.64 13.50 0.23
C THR A 19 -23.09 13.87 -1.14
N GLY A 20 -22.66 12.87 -1.90
CA GLY A 20 -22.27 13.00 -3.30
C GLY A 20 -21.09 13.95 -3.51
N ALA A 21 -21.21 14.84 -4.50
CA ALA A 21 -20.13 15.75 -4.89
C ALA A 21 -19.70 16.68 -3.76
N ALA A 22 -20.64 17.18 -2.95
CA ALA A 22 -20.32 18.08 -1.83
C ALA A 22 -19.49 17.36 -0.76
N ALA A 23 -19.84 16.12 -0.44
CA ALA A 23 -19.08 15.27 0.48
C ALA A 23 -17.68 14.95 -0.07
N THR A 24 -17.60 14.64 -1.36
CA THR A 24 -16.32 14.35 -2.03
C THR A 24 -15.39 15.56 -2.03
N VAL A 25 -15.91 16.76 -2.29
CA VAL A 25 -15.12 18.00 -2.25
C VAL A 25 -14.65 18.30 -0.84
N HIS A 26 -15.49 18.04 0.17
CA HIS A 26 -15.09 18.19 1.57
C HIS A 26 -13.93 17.25 1.93
N GLU A 27 -14.02 15.98 1.53
CA GLU A 27 -12.95 14.99 1.73
C GLU A 27 -11.62 15.48 1.10
N ILE A 28 -11.66 15.84 -0.19
CA ILE A 28 -10.44 16.22 -0.91
C ILE A 28 -9.81 17.49 -0.33
N TYR A 29 -10.58 18.57 -0.14
CA TYR A 29 -10.03 19.89 0.16
C TYR A 29 -10.03 20.24 1.64
N THR A 30 -10.94 19.66 2.44
CA THR A 30 -11.02 19.97 3.88
C THR A 30 -10.29 18.92 4.70
N VAL A 31 -10.48 17.64 4.39
CA VAL A 31 -9.85 16.54 5.15
C VAL A 31 -8.41 16.34 4.71
N HIS A 32 -8.16 16.27 3.40
CA HIS A 32 -6.82 16.02 2.85
C HIS A 32 -6.04 17.28 2.48
N GLY A 33 -6.69 18.44 2.38
CA GLY A 33 -6.02 19.72 2.10
C GLY A 33 -5.78 20.01 0.61
N GLY A 34 -6.14 19.08 -0.29
CA GLY A 34 -6.00 19.27 -1.72
C GLY A 34 -6.03 17.97 -2.52
N VAL A 35 -6.07 18.11 -3.84
CA VAL A 35 -6.10 16.98 -4.77
C VAL A 35 -4.79 16.19 -4.75
N ALA A 36 -3.65 16.87 -4.58
CA ALA A 36 -2.35 16.21 -4.56
C ALA A 36 -2.24 15.31 -3.33
N GLU A 37 -2.54 15.87 -2.17
CA GLU A 37 -2.49 15.20 -0.86
C GLU A 37 -3.49 14.04 -0.79
N TYR A 38 -4.69 14.22 -1.35
CA TYR A 38 -5.68 13.15 -1.46
C TYR A 38 -5.16 11.99 -2.33
N ASN A 39 -4.57 12.30 -3.49
CA ASN A 39 -4.03 11.27 -4.39
C ASN A 39 -2.82 10.55 -3.79
N ASP A 40 -1.95 11.27 -3.06
CA ASP A 40 -0.84 10.68 -2.33
C ASP A 40 -1.36 9.70 -1.26
N TYR A 41 -2.36 10.10 -0.48
CA TYR A 41 -3.01 9.23 0.50
C TYR A 41 -3.58 7.96 -0.12
N ILE A 42 -4.28 8.07 -1.25
CA ILE A 42 -4.82 6.91 -1.97
C ILE A 42 -3.69 6.01 -2.47
N GLY A 43 -2.62 6.58 -3.01
CA GLY A 43 -1.45 5.85 -3.50
C GLY A 43 -0.73 5.08 -2.39
N GLU A 44 -0.47 5.74 -1.26
CA GLU A 44 0.15 5.11 -0.09
C GLU A 44 -0.69 3.97 0.46
N THR A 45 -2.01 4.19 0.59
CA THR A 45 -2.95 3.16 1.05
C THR A 45 -2.94 1.96 0.12
N TYR A 46 -2.97 2.19 -1.20
CA TYR A 46 -2.92 1.11 -2.18
C TYR A 46 -1.63 0.29 -2.10
N ILE A 47 -0.46 0.95 -2.01
CA ILE A 47 0.83 0.27 -1.90
C ILE A 47 0.89 -0.54 -0.60
N LYS A 48 0.42 0.03 0.51
CA LYS A 48 0.40 -0.64 1.81
C LYS A 48 -0.46 -1.91 1.77
N GLU A 49 -1.65 -1.83 1.19
CA GLU A 49 -2.54 -2.98 1.01
C GLU A 49 -1.95 -4.03 0.07
N PHE A 50 -1.37 -3.60 -1.05
CA PHE A 50 -0.67 -4.51 -1.97
C PHE A 50 0.45 -5.27 -1.27
N VAL A 51 1.31 -4.58 -0.52
CA VAL A 51 2.39 -5.21 0.25
C VAL A 51 1.82 -6.16 1.29
N ARG A 52 0.77 -5.76 2.02
CA ARG A 52 0.11 -6.62 3.02
C ARG A 52 -0.36 -7.94 2.40
N GLU A 53 -1.05 -7.87 1.27
CA GLU A 53 -1.59 -9.05 0.58
C GLU A 53 -0.50 -9.95 -0.05
N HIS A 54 0.61 -9.38 -0.54
CA HIS A 54 1.59 -10.11 -1.35
C HIS A 54 2.93 -10.38 -0.63
N SER A 55 3.13 -9.82 0.56
CA SER A 55 4.40 -9.89 1.30
C SER A 55 4.88 -11.32 1.52
N GLU A 56 4.01 -12.29 1.79
CA GLU A 56 4.40 -13.68 2.01
C GLU A 56 5.08 -14.34 0.79
N ILE A 57 4.62 -14.02 -0.42
CA ILE A 57 5.22 -14.54 -1.65
C ILE A 57 6.58 -13.87 -1.87
N LEU A 58 6.64 -12.55 -1.69
CA LEU A 58 7.87 -11.77 -1.84
C LEU A 58 8.95 -12.20 -0.83
N GLN A 59 8.58 -12.41 0.43
CA GLN A 59 9.47 -12.88 1.48
C GLN A 59 10.04 -14.27 1.17
N ARG A 60 9.20 -15.22 0.74
CA ARG A 60 9.67 -16.56 0.34
C ARG A 60 10.69 -16.49 -0.81
N GLY A 61 10.45 -15.65 -1.80
CA GLY A 61 11.40 -15.42 -2.89
C GLY A 61 12.76 -14.89 -2.39
N ILE A 62 12.72 -13.84 -1.57
CA ILE A 62 13.93 -13.20 -1.00
C ILE A 62 14.71 -14.19 -0.11
N GLU A 63 14.03 -14.98 0.71
CA GLU A 63 14.67 -15.99 1.56
C GLU A 63 15.38 -17.07 0.74
N VAL A 64 14.75 -17.56 -0.32
CA VAL A 64 15.35 -18.54 -1.24
C VAL A 64 16.58 -17.95 -1.92
N GLU A 65 16.53 -16.71 -2.39
CA GLU A 65 17.69 -16.03 -2.97
C GLU A 65 18.83 -15.83 -1.96
N SER A 66 18.50 -15.41 -0.73
CA SER A 66 19.46 -15.23 0.35
C SER A 66 20.17 -16.55 0.69
N ARG A 67 19.41 -17.66 0.78
CA ARG A 67 19.98 -19.01 0.97
C ARG A 67 20.89 -19.42 -0.19
N ARG A 68 20.48 -19.19 -1.45
CA ARG A 68 21.30 -19.48 -2.64
C ARG A 68 22.61 -18.70 -2.66
N LYS A 69 22.60 -17.43 -2.25
CA LYS A 69 23.81 -16.59 -2.14
C LYS A 69 24.79 -17.16 -1.11
N LYS A 70 24.32 -17.55 0.08
CA LYS A 70 25.16 -18.20 1.11
C LYS A 70 25.77 -19.53 0.64
N LEU A 71 25.01 -20.34 -0.11
CA LEU A 71 25.50 -21.61 -0.65
C LEU A 71 26.62 -21.43 -1.70
N ARG A 72 26.59 -20.37 -2.53
CA ARG A 72 27.70 -20.06 -3.47
C ARG A 72 28.99 -19.65 -2.78
N VAL A 73 28.91 -19.04 -1.60
CA VAL A 73 30.10 -18.63 -0.84
C VAL A 73 30.82 -19.87 -0.30
N ILE A 74 30.07 -20.84 0.27
CA ILE A 74 30.65 -22.06 0.85
C ILE A 74 31.26 -22.98 -0.23
N SER A 75 30.67 -23.04 -1.43
CA SER A 75 31.18 -23.89 -2.52
C SER A 75 32.45 -23.36 -3.19
N ASN A 76 32.77 -22.07 -3.04
CA ASN A 76 33.99 -21.47 -3.59
C ASN A 76 35.20 -21.55 -2.65
N ASP A 77 35.00 -21.88 -1.37
CA ASP A 77 36.08 -21.92 -0.39
C ASP A 77 36.78 -23.29 -0.29
N LYS A 78 36.09 -24.37 -0.71
CA LYS A 78 36.67 -25.73 -0.70
C LYS A 78 37.66 -26.04 -1.83
N ARG A 79 37.94 -25.09 -2.72
CA ARG A 79 38.91 -25.24 -3.84
C ARG A 79 40.29 -24.63 -3.55
N LYS A 80 40.57 -24.21 -2.32
CA LYS A 80 41.88 -23.67 -1.90
C LYS A 80 42.58 -24.44 -0.77
N LEU A 81 42.12 -25.65 -0.47
CA LEU A 81 42.84 -26.57 0.42
C LEU A 81 43.43 -27.69 -0.45
N GLY A 82 44.37 -27.30 -1.30
CA GLY A 82 45.34 -28.19 -1.95
C GLY A 82 46.69 -28.00 -1.30
#